data_AF-A0A1W2AFG6-F1
#
_entry.id   AF-A0A1W2AFG6-F1
#
_cell.length_a   1.000
_cell.length_b   1.000
_cell.length_c   1.000
_cell.angle_alpha   90.00
_cell.angle_beta   90.00
_cell.angle_gamma   90.00
#
_symmetry.space_group_name_H-M   'P 1'
#
loop_
_entity.id
_entity.type
_entity.pdbx_description
1 polymer ?
#
loop_
_entity_poly.entity_id
_entity_poly.type
_entity_poly.pdbx_seq_one_letter_code
_entity_poly.pdbx_strand_id
1 'polypeptide(L)'
;MQHFIDGNPLTNYDLPTSYANTFFFGADYPDFETGNKILAPEEAWNIDVKMDDGRPAYGEVIARFWNNECTDAAINTDFESDYRLQDKSAQCALFFKDLF
;
A
#
# COMPACT_ATOMS: atom_id res chain seq x y z
N MET A 1 1.54 10.71 -17.97
CA MET A 1 1.94 10.76 -16.56
C MET A 1 1.02 11.76 -15.88
N GLN A 2 -0.09 11.27 -15.34
CA GLN A 2 -1.05 12.13 -14.63
C GLN A 2 -0.83 11.85 -13.15
N HIS A 3 -0.30 12.86 -12.45
CA HIS A 3 -0.09 12.83 -11.02
C HIS A 3 -1.43 12.69 -10.32
N PHE A 4 -1.62 11.63 -9.53
CA PHE A 4 -2.70 11.63 -8.55
C PHE A 4 -2.19 12.43 -7.35
N ILE A 5 -2.59 13.70 -7.30
CA ILE A 5 -2.34 14.58 -6.15
C ILE A 5 -3.41 14.20 -5.12
N ASP A 6 -3.08 13.28 -4.21
CA ASP A 6 -3.69 13.40 -2.89
C ASP A 6 -3.31 14.80 -2.38
N GLY A 7 -4.19 15.52 -1.69
CA GLY A 7 -3.95 16.91 -1.31
C GLY A 7 -2.73 17.14 -0.39
N ASN A 8 -1.86 16.15 -0.23
CA ASN A 8 -0.61 16.16 0.50
C ASN A 8 0.58 16.27 -0.48
N PRO A 9 1.30 17.40 -0.51
CA PRO A 9 2.43 17.62 -1.43
C PRO A 9 3.64 16.69 -1.21
N LEU A 10 3.55 15.72 -0.28
CA LEU A 10 4.61 14.80 0.09
C LEU A 10 4.34 13.33 -0.30
N THR A 11 3.16 12.99 -0.84
CA THR A 11 2.78 11.59 -1.14
C THR A 11 2.27 11.41 -2.56
N ASN A 12 3.09 11.84 -3.54
CA ASN A 12 2.88 11.41 -4.94
C ASN A 12 3.14 9.91 -5.05
N TYR A 13 2.10 9.09 -5.02
CA TYR A 13 2.16 7.72 -5.51
C TYR A 13 2.15 7.76 -7.04
N ASP A 14 3.32 7.68 -7.67
CA ASP A 14 3.45 7.47 -9.12
C ASP A 14 3.05 6.03 -9.47
N LEU A 15 1.75 5.73 -9.38
CA LEU A 15 1.21 4.50 -9.96
C LEU A 15 1.18 4.66 -11.49
N PRO A 16 1.78 3.75 -12.28
CA PRO A 16 1.80 3.86 -13.73
C PRO A 16 0.36 3.90 -14.25
N THR A 17 0.02 5.02 -14.88
CA THR A 17 -1.33 5.38 -15.34
C THR A 17 -1.94 4.34 -16.29
N SER A 18 -2.74 3.43 -15.75
CA SER A 18 -3.91 2.85 -16.39
C SER A 18 -5.13 3.43 -15.66
N TYR A 19 -6.26 3.65 -16.35
CA TYR A 19 -7.54 3.97 -15.71
C TYR A 19 -8.08 2.69 -15.04
N ALA A 20 -7.31 2.19 -14.09
CA ALA A 20 -7.51 0.98 -13.33
C ALA A 20 -8.54 1.22 -12.24
N ASN A 21 -9.44 0.27 -12.02
CA ASN A 21 -10.27 0.28 -10.83
C ASN A 21 -9.37 0.02 -9.61
N THR A 22 -9.41 0.91 -8.61
CA THR A 22 -8.68 0.74 -7.34
C THR A 22 -9.65 0.51 -6.20
N PHE A 23 -9.45 -0.56 -5.44
CA PHE A 23 -10.14 -0.81 -4.18
C PHE A 23 -9.20 -0.53 -3.00
N PHE A 24 -9.67 0.26 -2.05
CA PHE A 24 -8.92 0.65 -0.85
C PHE A 24 -9.40 -0.16 0.35
N PHE A 25 -8.47 -0.79 1.06
CA PHE A 25 -8.74 -1.50 2.30
C PHE A 25 -7.90 -0.91 3.43
N GLY A 26 -8.57 -0.22 4.36
CA GLY A 26 -7.92 0.47 5.47
C GLY A 26 -8.91 0.90 6.54
N ALA A 27 -8.42 1.63 7.53
CA ALA A 27 -9.23 2.38 8.46
C ALA A 27 -9.63 3.73 7.85
N ASP A 28 -10.63 4.36 8.46
CA ASP A 28 -11.13 5.66 8.04
C ASP A 28 -10.09 6.78 8.25
N TYR A 29 -9.89 7.62 7.24
CA TYR A 29 -9.36 8.97 7.44
C TYR A 29 -10.54 9.93 7.57
N PRO A 30 -10.62 10.74 8.65
CA PRO A 30 -11.80 11.54 8.98
C PRO A 30 -12.42 12.37 7.85
N ASP A 31 -11.63 12.79 6.85
CA ASP A 31 -12.06 13.74 5.81
C ASP A 31 -11.72 13.30 4.36
N PHE A 32 -11.25 12.07 4.13
CA PHE A 32 -10.66 11.73 2.82
C PHE A 32 -11.07 10.35 2.29
N GLU A 33 -10.49 9.28 2.82
CA GLU A 33 -10.66 7.94 2.27
C GLU A 33 -10.39 6.85 3.30
N THR A 34 -10.85 5.64 3.01
CA THR A 34 -10.59 4.44 3.81
C THR A 34 -9.23 3.84 3.47
N GLY A 35 -8.16 4.50 3.91
CA GLY A 35 -6.79 4.08 3.62
C GLY A 35 -5.80 4.28 4.75
N ASN A 36 -6.28 4.48 5.98
CA ASN A 36 -5.42 4.51 7.16
C ASN A 36 -5.06 3.10 7.63
N LYS A 37 -4.05 2.98 8.50
CA LYS A 37 -3.54 1.68 8.98
C LYS A 37 -4.61 0.91 9.74
N ILE A 38 -4.82 -0.34 9.37
CA ILE A 38 -5.76 -1.24 10.06
C ILE A 38 -5.22 -2.67 10.21
N LEU A 39 -4.23 -3.04 9.40
CA LEU A 39 -3.62 -4.37 9.38
C LEU A 39 -2.21 -4.34 9.98
N ALA A 40 -1.86 -5.39 10.71
CA ALA A 40 -0.45 -5.71 10.96
C ALA A 40 0.24 -6.18 9.66
N PRO A 41 1.57 -6.00 9.52
CA PRO A 41 2.30 -6.46 8.33
C PRO A 41 2.11 -7.93 7.98
N GLU A 42 2.01 -8.82 8.98
CA GLU A 42 1.74 -10.24 8.72
C GLU A 42 0.34 -10.49 8.14
N GLU A 43 -0.66 -9.71 8.54
CA GLU A 43 -2.02 -9.83 8.00
C GLU A 43 -2.08 -9.33 6.56
N ALA A 44 -1.42 -8.20 6.28
CA ALA A 44 -1.29 -7.66 4.94
C ALA A 44 -0.56 -8.64 4.00
N TRP A 45 0.58 -9.17 4.43
CA TRP A 45 1.34 -10.17 3.68
C TRP A 45 0.52 -11.44 3.40
N ASN A 46 -0.24 -11.93 4.38
CA ASN A 46 -1.08 -13.12 4.22
C ASN A 46 -2.22 -12.94 3.19
N ILE A 47 -2.62 -11.71 2.91
CA ILE A 47 -3.57 -11.37 1.84
C ILE A 47 -2.82 -11.31 0.51
N ASP A 48 -1.75 -10.53 0.47
CA ASP A 48 -0.92 -10.32 -0.72
C ASP A 48 -0.41 -11.63 -1.32
N VAL A 49 0.24 -12.51 -0.55
CA VAL A 49 0.73 -13.81 -1.06
C VAL A 49 -0.33 -14.74 -1.64
N LYS A 50 -1.61 -14.50 -1.34
CA LYS A 50 -2.73 -15.30 -1.87
C LYS A 50 -3.35 -14.68 -3.12
N MET A 51 -3.19 -13.39 -3.30
CA MET A 51 -3.82 -12.63 -4.38
C MET A 51 -2.81 -12.22 -5.45
N ASP A 52 -1.54 -12.08 -5.11
CA ASP A 52 -0.51 -11.51 -5.97
C ASP A 52 0.85 -12.20 -5.74
N ASP A 53 1.85 -11.51 -5.17
CA ASP A 53 3.24 -11.97 -5.12
C ASP A 53 3.89 -11.88 -3.72
N GLY A 54 3.21 -11.28 -2.74
CA GLY A 54 3.74 -11.11 -1.39
C GLY A 54 4.71 -9.95 -1.24
N ARG A 55 4.79 -9.05 -2.22
CA ARG A 55 5.68 -7.89 -2.24
C ARG A 55 4.88 -6.60 -2.03
N PRO A 56 5.27 -5.77 -1.05
CA PRO A 56 4.45 -4.66 -0.61
C PRO A 56 4.39 -3.46 -1.58
N ALA A 57 5.36 -3.31 -2.48
CA ALA A 57 5.57 -2.06 -3.23
C ALA A 57 5.24 -2.15 -4.73
N TYR A 58 4.90 -3.32 -5.25
CA TYR A 58 4.52 -3.53 -6.64
C TYR A 58 3.40 -4.57 -6.77
N GLY A 59 3.06 -4.93 -8.01
CA GLY A 59 1.97 -5.86 -8.26
C GLY A 59 0.58 -5.23 -8.23
N GLU A 60 -0.44 -6.08 -8.22
CA GLU A 60 -1.87 -5.78 -8.13
C GLU A 60 -2.30 -5.48 -6.67
N VAL A 61 -1.55 -5.93 -5.67
CA VAL A 61 -1.78 -5.66 -4.24
C VAL A 61 -0.63 -4.86 -3.64
N ILE A 62 -0.84 -3.56 -3.42
CA ILE A 62 0.20 -2.65 -2.92
C ILE A 62 -0.12 -2.23 -1.48
N ALA A 63 0.85 -2.30 -0.58
CA ALA A 63 0.72 -1.70 0.74
C ALA A 63 0.85 -0.17 0.65
N ARG A 64 -0.08 0.60 1.23
CA ARG A 64 0.01 2.07 1.21
C ARG A 64 1.32 2.56 1.83
N PHE A 65 1.62 2.09 3.04
CA PHE A 65 2.82 2.47 3.80
C PHE A 65 4.02 1.59 3.45
N TRP A 66 4.15 1.21 2.17
CA TRP A 66 5.22 0.34 1.68
C TRP A 66 6.61 0.95 1.77
N ASN A 67 6.72 2.26 1.94
CA ASN A 67 8.00 2.98 1.91
C ASN A 67 8.56 3.27 3.31
N ASN A 68 7.92 2.80 4.39
CA ASN A 68 8.36 3.14 5.74
C ASN A 68 7.93 2.19 6.88
N GLU A 69 6.63 1.99 7.10
CA GLU A 69 6.07 1.48 8.35
C GLU A 69 5.57 0.05 8.22
N CYS A 70 4.92 -0.27 7.11
CA CYS A 70 4.41 -1.61 6.82
C CYS A 70 5.55 -2.59 6.43
N THR A 71 6.69 -2.05 6.01
CA THR A 71 7.78 -2.75 5.34
C THR A 71 9.14 -2.31 5.86
N ASP A 72 10.20 -3.00 5.47
CA ASP A 72 11.58 -2.64 5.78
C ASP A 72 12.22 -1.65 4.79
N ALA A 73 11.44 -1.08 3.87
CA ALA A 73 11.91 -0.07 2.93
C ALA A 73 12.64 1.08 3.64
N ALA A 74 13.87 1.35 3.20
CA ALA A 74 14.67 2.43 3.76
C ALA A 74 14.37 3.80 3.11
N ILE A 75 13.94 3.78 1.85
CA ILE A 75 13.68 4.97 1.02
C ILE A 75 12.50 4.72 0.07
N ASN A 76 11.91 5.80 -0.45
CA ASN A 76 10.77 5.76 -1.39
C ASN A 76 11.13 5.30 -2.82
N THR A 77 12.27 4.65 -3.01
CA THR A 77 12.64 3.95 -4.24
C THR A 77 13.03 2.50 -4.00
N ASP A 78 12.77 1.99 -2.78
CA ASP A 78 13.07 0.63 -2.35
C ASP A 78 11.88 -0.31 -2.63
N PHE A 79 11.66 -0.58 -3.91
CA PHE A 79 10.51 -1.35 -4.38
C PHE A 79 10.64 -2.86 -4.12
N GLU A 80 11.82 -3.35 -3.76
CA GLU A 80 12.05 -4.77 -3.45
C GLU A 80 12.01 -5.06 -1.94
N SER A 81 11.46 -4.13 -1.15
CA SER A 81 11.32 -4.27 0.29
C SER A 81 10.42 -5.45 0.69
N ASP A 82 10.58 -5.92 1.92
CA ASP A 82 9.79 -6.98 2.53
C ASP A 82 8.85 -6.40 3.60
N TYR A 83 7.74 -7.09 3.85
CA TYR A 83 6.87 -6.78 4.99
C TYR A 83 7.62 -6.93 6.32
N ARG A 84 7.39 -6.02 7.28
CA ARG A 84 7.93 -6.15 8.65
C ARG A 84 7.14 -7.17 9.46
N LEU A 85 7.24 -8.45 9.13
CA LEU A 85 6.42 -9.55 9.70
C LEU A 85 6.53 -9.69 11.24
N GLN A 86 7.57 -9.12 11.85
CA GLN A 86 7.73 -9.10 13.30
C GLN A 86 6.90 -8.03 14.00
N ASP A 87 6.48 -6.96 13.30
CA ASP A 87 5.61 -5.95 13.86
C ASP A 87 4.17 -6.49 13.93
N LYS A 88 3.54 -6.33 15.09
CA LYS A 88 2.18 -6.79 15.38
C LYS A 88 1.19 -5.63 15.52
N SER A 89 1.66 -4.39 15.43
CA SER A 89 0.83 -3.20 15.43
C SER A 89 0.23 -2.95 14.04
N ALA A 90 -0.90 -2.25 14.00
CA ALA A 90 -1.51 -1.86 12.73
C ALA A 90 -0.62 -0.81 12.03
N GLN A 91 0.08 -1.24 10.98
CA GLN A 91 1.00 -0.41 10.18
C GLN A 91 0.63 -0.36 8.70
N CYS A 92 -0.30 -1.20 8.27
CA CYS A 92 -0.59 -1.43 6.85
C CYS A 92 -2.03 -1.08 6.50
N ALA A 93 -2.18 -0.60 5.27
CA ALA A 93 -3.41 -0.53 4.49
C ALA A 93 -3.08 -1.05 3.08
N LEU A 94 -4.04 -1.60 2.37
CA LEU A 94 -3.82 -2.22 1.06
C LEU A 94 -4.59 -1.49 -0.04
N PHE A 95 -3.94 -1.34 -1.18
CA PHE A 95 -4.51 -0.87 -2.43
C PHE A 95 -4.53 -2.05 -3.40
N PHE A 96 -5.71 -2.39 -3.89
CA PHE A 96 -5.88 -3.37 -4.93
C PHE A 96 -6.14 -2.64 -6.22
N LYS A 97 -5.29 -2.82 -7.23
CA LYS A 97 -5.47 -2.19 -8.54
C LYS A 97 -5.77 -3.24 -9.60
N ASP A 98 -6.44 -2.84 -10.66
CA ASP A 98 -6.71 -3.68 -11.83
C ASP A 98 -7.48 -5.00 -11.54
N LEU A 99 -8.31 -5.02 -10.48
CA LEU A 99 -9.12 -6.20 -10.10
C LEU A 99 -10.22 -6.59 -11.12
N PHE A 100 -10.51 -5.75 -12.13
CA PHE A 100 -11.60 -5.94 -13.10
C PHE A 100 -11.26 -5.42 -14.49
#